data_AF-A0A7K0N7T3-F1
#
_entry.id   AF-A0A7K0N7T3-F1
#
_cell.length_a   1.000
_cell.length_b   1.000
_cell.length_c   1.000
_cell.angle_alpha   90.00
_cell.angle_beta   90.00
_cell.angle_gamma   90.00
#
_symmetry.space_group_name_H-M   'P 1'
#
loop_
_entity.id
_entity.type
_entity.pdbx_description
1 polymer ?
#
loop_
_entity_poly.entity_id
_entity_poly.type
_entity_poly.pdbx_seq_one_letter_code
_entity_poly.pdbx_strand_id
1 'polypeptide(L)'
;TSGPSGSAAFPWGLLTVNVIGSAIAGPVLSLTSGDLRLFLLVGICGAFTTFSGFAWEVNGLRPITRMVFWSALIVMPVACTGAFLITYNMANWIGK
;
A
#
# COMPACT_ATOMS: atom_id res chain seq x y z
N THR A 1 -0.02 -26.26 -5.03
CA THR A 1 0.96 -25.22 -4.64
C THR A 1 0.94 -24.13 -5.70
N SER A 2 0.03 -23.16 -5.59
CA SER A 2 0.02 -22.04 -6.53
C SER A 2 1.26 -21.20 -6.28
N GLY A 3 2.21 -21.23 -7.23
CA GLY A 3 3.28 -20.24 -7.29
C GLY A 3 2.71 -18.82 -7.39
N PRO A 4 3.59 -17.79 -7.47
CA PRO A 4 3.19 -16.43 -7.83
C PRO A 4 2.15 -16.47 -8.94
N SER A 5 1.08 -15.68 -8.84
CA SER A 5 -0.01 -15.74 -9.82
C SER A 5 0.60 -15.59 -11.22
N GLY A 6 0.54 -16.65 -12.04
CA GLY A 6 1.53 -17.05 -13.05
C GLY A 6 1.79 -16.10 -14.24
N SER A 7 1.98 -14.81 -13.99
CA SER A 7 2.34 -13.78 -14.93
C SER A 7 3.67 -13.16 -14.49
N ALA A 8 4.62 -13.05 -15.42
CA ALA A 8 5.87 -12.31 -15.27
C ALA A 8 5.66 -10.77 -15.20
N ALA A 9 4.48 -10.34 -14.75
CA ALA A 9 3.99 -8.98 -14.81
C ALA A 9 4.08 -8.31 -13.43
N PHE A 10 4.12 -6.98 -13.46
CA PHE A 10 4.11 -6.17 -12.25
C PHE A 10 2.84 -6.45 -11.40
N PRO A 11 2.94 -6.54 -10.06
CA PRO A 11 1.83 -6.92 -9.18
C PRO A 11 0.84 -5.75 -8.96
N TRP A 12 0.14 -5.35 -10.02
CA TRP A 12 -0.78 -4.21 -10.03
C TRP A 12 -1.91 -4.32 -9.01
N GLY A 13 -2.49 -5.52 -8.83
CA GLY A 13 -3.57 -5.71 -7.86
C GLY A 13 -3.12 -5.37 -6.44
N LEU A 14 -1.91 -5.80 -6.06
CA LEU A 14 -1.33 -5.52 -4.76
C LEU A 14 -0.95 -4.05 -4.61
N LEU A 15 -0.38 -3.43 -5.66
CA LEU A 15 -0.12 -1.99 -5.67
C LEU A 15 -1.40 -1.21 -5.38
N THR A 16 -2.49 -1.51 -6.10
CA THR A 16 -3.76 -0.79 -5.97
C THR A 16 -4.33 -0.88 -4.56
N VAL A 17 -4.43 -2.06 -3.95
CA VAL A 17 -4.98 -2.19 -2.59
C VAL A 17 -4.11 -1.48 -1.54
N ASN A 18 -2.79 -1.55 -1.65
CA ASN A 18 -1.90 -0.88 -0.69
C ASN A 18 -1.94 0.65 -0.84
N VAL A 19 -2.00 1.16 -2.07
CA VAL A 19 -2.14 2.60 -2.34
C VAL A 19 -3.48 3.13 -1.86
N ILE A 20 -4.58 2.43 -2.11
CA ILE A 20 -5.92 2.82 -1.63
C ILE A 20 -5.95 2.82 -0.09
N GLY A 21 -5.40 1.78 0.55
CA GLY A 21 -5.33 1.74 2.03
C GLY A 21 -4.50 2.89 2.61
N SER A 22 -3.37 3.22 1.97
CA SER A 22 -2.52 4.36 2.38
C SER A 22 -3.22 5.70 2.16
N ALA A 23 -3.98 5.84 1.07
CA ALA A 23 -4.77 7.03 0.79
C ALA A 23 -5.87 7.25 1.85
N ILE A 24 -6.53 6.18 2.31
CA ILE A 24 -7.52 6.24 3.40
C ILE A 24 -6.86 6.56 4.75
N ALA A 25 -5.65 6.04 5.01
CA ALA A 25 -4.94 6.28 6.26
C ALA A 25 -4.62 7.76 6.51
N GLY A 26 -4.38 8.56 5.46
CA GLY A 26 -4.07 9.99 5.60
C GLY A 26 -5.20 10.80 6.28
N PRO A 27 -6.43 10.81 5.74
CA PRO A 27 -7.56 11.52 6.35
C PRO A 27 -7.95 10.93 7.70
N VAL A 28 -7.89 9.60 7.87
CA VAL A 28 -8.15 8.97 9.17
C VAL A 28 -7.18 9.49 10.21
N LEU A 29 -5.89 9.61 9.88
CA LEU A 29 -4.89 10.13 10.81
C LEU A 29 -5.15 11.60 11.20
N SER A 30 -5.62 12.41 10.26
CA SER A 30 -5.87 13.85 10.44
C SER A 30 -7.17 14.13 11.20
N LEU A 31 -8.26 13.44 10.84
CA LEU A 31 -9.62 13.75 11.27
C LEU A 31 -10.07 12.96 12.51
N THR A 32 -9.35 11.92 12.91
CA THR A 32 -9.75 11.04 14.02
C THR A 32 -8.71 10.98 15.14
N SER A 33 -9.17 10.72 16.36
CA SER A 33 -8.34 10.63 17.56
C SER A 33 -8.76 9.44 18.45
N GLY A 34 -7.86 9.02 19.33
CA GLY A 34 -8.15 7.96 20.32
C GLY A 34 -8.40 6.58 19.68
N ASP A 35 -9.31 5.81 20.27
CA ASP A 35 -9.57 4.42 19.90
C ASP A 35 -10.11 4.25 18.48
N LEU A 36 -10.89 5.21 17.99
CA LEU A 36 -11.41 5.19 16.61
C LEU A 36 -10.28 5.24 15.59
N ARG A 37 -9.24 6.04 15.84
CA ARG A 37 -8.05 6.12 15.00
C ARG A 37 -7.28 4.80 14.98
N LEU A 38 -7.13 4.17 16.16
CA LEU A 38 -6.50 2.85 16.28
C LEU A 38 -7.26 1.79 15.50
N PHE A 39 -8.59 1.73 15.67
CA PHE A 39 -9.44 0.77 14.95
C PHE A 39 -9.37 0.95 13.43
N LEU A 40 -9.42 2.19 12.94
CA LEU A 40 -9.40 2.47 11.51
C LEU A 40 -8.02 2.27 10.88
N LEU A 41 -6.95 2.74 11.53
CA LEU A 41 -5.59 2.61 10.99
C LEU A 41 -5.02 1.21 11.16
N VAL A 42 -5.04 0.68 12.38
CA VAL A 42 -4.44 -0.64 12.68
C VAL A 42 -5.37 -1.77 12.24
N GLY A 43 -6.68 -1.61 12.47
CA GLY A 43 -7.67 -2.61 12.08
C GLY A 43 -7.97 -2.58 10.59
N ILE A 44 -8.75 -1.60 10.13
CA ILE A 44 -9.28 -1.59 8.74
C ILE A 44 -8.17 -1.38 7.71
N CYS A 45 -7.39 -0.30 7.82
CA CYS A 45 -6.32 -0.02 6.85
C CYS A 45 -5.23 -1.10 6.93
N GLY A 46 -4.87 -1.54 8.14
CA GLY A 46 -3.93 -2.63 8.34
C GLY A 46 -4.36 -3.94 7.69
N ALA A 47 -5.62 -4.35 7.84
CA ALA A 47 -6.16 -5.57 7.24
C ALA A 47 -6.35 -5.47 5.71
N PHE A 48 -6.58 -4.27 5.18
CA PHE A 48 -6.75 -4.03 3.75
C PHE A 48 -5.43 -4.02 2.98
N THR A 49 -4.37 -3.47 3.58
CA THR A 49 -3.01 -3.47 3.00
C THR A 49 -2.29 -4.80 3.25
N THR A 50 -1.39 -5.20 2.36
CA THR A 50 -0.63 -6.44 2.54
C THR A 50 0.79 -6.33 2.02
N PHE A 51 1.75 -6.45 2.93
CA PHE A 51 3.17 -6.54 2.60
C PHE A 51 3.59 -7.98 2.26
N SER A 52 3.01 -8.98 2.93
CA SER A 52 3.35 -10.39 2.72
C SER A 52 2.93 -10.88 1.34
N GLY A 53 1.72 -10.51 0.89
CA GLY A 53 1.27 -10.82 -0.47
C GLY A 53 2.16 -10.17 -1.51
N PHE A 54 2.57 -8.91 -1.29
CA PHE A 54 3.46 -8.19 -2.20
C PHE A 54 4.84 -8.83 -2.27
N ALA A 55 5.43 -9.17 -1.12
CA ALA A 55 6.72 -9.84 -1.05
C ALA A 55 6.70 -11.20 -1.76
N TRP A 56 5.60 -11.95 -1.66
CA TRP A 56 5.43 -13.24 -2.34
C TRP A 56 5.45 -13.08 -3.87
N GLU A 57 4.63 -12.18 -4.41
CA GLU A 57 4.59 -11.90 -5.87
C GLU A 57 5.92 -11.34 -6.39
N VAL A 58 6.52 -10.39 -5.66
CA VAL A 58 7.80 -9.79 -6.03
C VAL A 58 8.94 -10.80 -5.98
N ASN A 59 8.94 -11.71 -5.01
CA ASN A 59 9.92 -12.80 -4.97
C ASN A 59 9.85 -13.70 -6.21
N GLY A 60 8.64 -13.89 -6.76
CA GLY A 60 8.39 -14.60 -8.01
C GLY A 60 9.00 -13.94 -9.26
N LEU A 61 9.17 -12.61 -9.24
CA LEU A 61 9.74 -11.84 -10.36
C LEU A 61 11.27 -11.92 -10.42
N ARG A 62 11.94 -12.27 -9.31
CA ARG A 62 13.42 -12.34 -9.22
C ARG A 62 14.06 -13.18 -10.34
N PRO A 63 13.65 -14.43 -10.60
CA PRO A 63 14.28 -15.26 -11.62
C PRO A 63 13.89 -14.91 -13.05
N ILE A 64 12.81 -14.15 -13.27
CA ILE A 64 12.27 -13.89 -14.60
C ILE A 64 12.75 -12.54 -15.14
N THR A 65 12.56 -11.47 -14.37
CA THR A 65 12.78 -10.10 -14.84
C THR A 65 13.36 -9.22 -13.74
N ARG A 66 14.69 -9.11 -13.68
CA ARG A 66 15.42 -8.34 -12.65
C ARG A 66 14.96 -6.88 -12.58
N MET A 67 14.69 -6.24 -13.72
CA MET A 67 14.26 -4.83 -13.76
C MET A 67 12.88 -4.62 -13.13
N VAL A 68 11.91 -5.49 -13.42
CA VAL A 68 10.55 -5.40 -12.86
C VAL A 68 10.55 -5.65 -11.36
N PHE A 69 11.42 -6.56 -10.88
CA PHE A 69 11.64 -6.78 -9.46
C PHE A 69 12.11 -5.50 -8.73
N TRP A 70 13.14 -4.83 -9.24
CA TRP A 70 13.65 -3.60 -8.62
C TRP A 70 12.66 -2.44 -8.74
N SER A 71 11.96 -2.32 -9.87
CA SER A 71 10.95 -1.28 -10.03
C SER A 71 9.79 -1.49 -9.07
N ALA A 72 9.33 -2.73 -8.84
CA ALA A 72 8.29 -3.03 -7.86
C ALA A 72 8.68 -2.61 -6.45
N LEU A 73 9.92 -2.90 -6.02
CA LEU A 73 10.42 -2.51 -4.70
C LEU A 73 10.45 -1.01 -4.47
N ILE A 74 10.67 -0.20 -5.51
CA ILE A 74 10.74 1.26 -5.41
C ILE A 74 9.34 1.89 -5.56
N VAL A 75 8.56 1.41 -6.53
CA VAL A 75 7.24 1.99 -6.86
C VAL A 75 6.26 1.82 -5.70
N MET A 76 6.26 0.68 -5.01
CA MET A 76 5.32 0.44 -3.91
C MET A 76 5.45 1.43 -2.75
N PRO A 77 6.62 1.55 -2.09
CA PRO A 77 6.78 2.48 -0.97
C PRO A 77 6.54 3.93 -1.40
N VAL A 78 7.07 4.33 -2.56
CA VAL A 78 6.92 5.70 -3.07
C VAL A 78 5.44 6.02 -3.33
N ALA A 79 4.70 5.12 -3.97
CA ALA A 79 3.28 5.32 -4.23
C ALA A 79 2.47 5.38 -2.93
N CYS A 80 2.72 4.47 -1.98
CA CYS A 80 2.02 4.45 -0.70
C CYS A 80 2.31 5.70 0.15
N THR A 81 3.59 6.09 0.28
CA THR A 81 3.98 7.31 1.01
C THR A 81 3.44 8.56 0.32
N GLY A 82 3.51 8.65 -1.00
CA GLY A 82 2.95 9.77 -1.76
C GLY A 82 1.44 9.90 -1.57
N ALA A 83 0.70 8.80 -1.71
CA ALA A 83 -0.75 8.76 -1.51
C ALA A 83 -1.14 9.21 -0.09
N PHE A 84 -0.48 8.66 0.93
CA PHE A 84 -0.71 9.04 2.32
C PHE A 84 -0.43 10.53 2.57
N LEU A 85 0.70 11.04 2.10
CA LEU A 85 1.07 12.46 2.30
C LEU A 85 0.08 13.40 1.62
N ILE A 86 -0.34 13.09 0.39
CA ILE A 86 -1.31 13.90 -0.35
C ILE A 86 -2.62 13.98 0.44
N THR A 87 -3.19 12.82 0.80
CA THR A 87 -4.51 12.80 1.45
C THR A 87 -4.46 13.31 2.89
N TYR A 88 -3.36 13.11 3.61
CA TYR A 88 -3.13 13.70 4.94
C TYR A 88 -3.06 15.22 4.88
N ASN A 89 -2.29 15.80 3.94
CA ASN A 89 -2.21 17.25 3.79
C ASN A 89 -3.54 17.87 3.39
N MET A 90 -4.28 17.21 2.48
CA MET A 90 -5.63 17.62 2.10
C MET A 90 -6.58 17.63 3.30
N ALA A 91 -6.57 16.57 4.12
CA ALA A 91 -7.43 16.47 5.30
C ALA A 91 -7.08 17.51 6.37
N ASN A 92 -5.78 17.75 6.61
CA ASN A 92 -5.31 18.78 7.53
C ASN A 92 -5.71 20.19 7.10
N TRP A 93 -5.79 20.46 5.79
CA TRP A 93 -6.28 21.73 5.26
C TRP A 93 -7.76 21.96 5.54
N ILE A 94 -8.56 20.89 5.54
CA ILE A 94 -10.00 20.95 5.80
C ILE A 94 -10.29 21.09 7.30
N GLY A 95 -9.42 20.55 8.16
CA GLY A 95 -9.56 20.64 9.61
C GLY A 95 -9.12 21.98 10.24
N LYS A 96 -8.54 22.89 9.44
CA LYS A 96 -8.22 24.28 9.83
C LYS A 96 -9.33 25.22 9.38
#